data_AF-A0A8H7TCR7-F1
#
_entry.id   AF-A0A8H7TCR7-F1
#
_cell.length_a   1.000
_cell.length_b   1.000
_cell.length_c   1.000
_cell.angle_alpha   90.00
_cell.angle_beta   90.00
_cell.angle_gamma   90.00
#
_symmetry.space_group_name_H-M   'P 1'
#
loop_
_entity.id
_entity.type
_entity.pdbx_description
1 polymer ?
#
loop_
_entity_poly.entity_id
_entity_poly.type
_entity_poly.pdbx_seq_one_letter_code
_entity_poly.pdbx_strand_id
1 'polypeptide(L)'
;MESALQNFEEVEIPGPVRQSMDHRFDKTDPAVEAAPAPTPAQEKGNPFDRIDAADQKTPFYDSIAAKFGLGILDEENFNEYIVYNAFVTNLRICPIHLGNGKEYYVEHRSFLPNTPGAILREGVDKSGKSLGAAHLPLTGRNSIGVGDFDSRPQDVVWERMGNAGFWTHMRYEFEHEVNGVRKTFHWIRTRNNVLDDQGDLVLVEDGREDLILAEYVGKGLMKWKKRGRLRIRVIDFGESWELIVLLSWASVIELSRRRARLRRFSPTHLIGI
;
A
#
# COMPACT_ATOMS: atom_id res chain seq x y z
N MET A 1 8.73 31.18 76.32
CA MET A 1 8.01 30.12 75.57
C MET A 1 8.98 29.58 74.54
N GLU A 2 9.93 28.78 75.05
CA GLU A 2 10.66 27.83 74.23
C GLU A 2 9.71 26.69 73.88
N SER A 3 9.74 26.24 72.62
CA SER A 3 9.86 24.83 72.27
C SER A 3 9.67 24.64 70.77
N ALA A 4 10.51 23.76 70.21
CA ALA A 4 10.33 23.01 68.97
C ALA A 4 10.69 23.69 67.64
N LEU A 5 11.98 23.97 67.48
CA LEU A 5 12.68 23.57 66.25
C LEU A 5 13.31 22.19 66.50
N GLN A 6 13.45 21.42 65.41
CA GLN A 6 14.18 20.15 65.27
C GLN A 6 13.44 18.87 65.68
N ASN A 7 13.07 18.10 64.64
CA ASN A 7 13.21 16.65 64.48
C ASN A 7 12.00 16.07 63.76
N PHE A 8 12.04 16.09 62.43
CA PHE A 8 11.39 15.04 61.65
C PHE A 8 12.51 14.13 61.17
N GLU A 9 12.83 13.14 62.03
CA GLU A 9 13.54 11.95 61.62
C GLU A 9 12.75 11.26 60.51
N GLU A 10 13.44 11.02 59.39
CA GLU A 10 13.00 10.11 58.36
C GLU A 10 13.02 8.70 58.97
N VAL A 11 11.84 8.20 59.36
CA VAL A 11 11.70 6.83 59.86
C VAL A 11 11.87 5.89 58.66
N GLU A 12 13.11 5.45 58.42
CA GLU A 12 13.40 4.28 57.60
C GLU A 12 12.69 3.07 58.21
N ILE A 13 11.62 2.62 57.56
CA ILE A 13 10.97 1.35 57.89
C ILE A 13 11.91 0.25 57.39
N PRO A 14 12.50 -0.60 58.25
CA PRO A 14 13.42 -1.64 57.80
C PRO A 14 12.62 -2.65 56.99
N GLY A 15 12.90 -2.74 55.69
CA GLY A 15 12.43 -3.86 54.88
C GLY A 15 12.97 -5.19 55.44
N PRO A 16 12.26 -6.30 55.24
CA PRO A 16 12.68 -7.58 55.80
C PRO A 16 14.06 -7.95 55.29
N VAL A 17 15.00 -8.19 56.21
CA VAL A 17 16.33 -8.73 55.93
C VAL A 17 16.12 -10.13 55.37
N ARG A 18 16.20 -10.28 54.04
CA ARG A 18 16.23 -11.60 53.40
C ARG A 18 17.60 -12.21 53.66
N GLN A 19 17.72 -12.95 54.76
CA GLN A 19 18.83 -13.90 54.91
C GLN A 19 18.64 -15.01 53.87
N SER A 20 19.52 -15.03 52.87
CA SER A 20 19.70 -16.17 51.98
C SER A 20 20.02 -17.39 52.81
N MET A 21 19.20 -18.44 52.76
CA MET A 21 19.53 -19.75 53.33
C MET A 21 20.52 -20.55 52.47
N ASP A 22 20.97 -19.99 51.35
CA ASP A 22 22.10 -20.52 50.58
C ASP A 22 23.37 -19.75 50.97
N HIS A 23 24.22 -20.40 51.78
CA HIS A 23 25.51 -19.87 52.21
C HIS A 23 26.52 -19.66 51.07
N ARG A 24 26.22 -20.12 49.84
CA ARG A 24 27.09 -19.95 48.65
C ARG A 24 27.25 -18.51 48.17
N PHE A 25 26.42 -17.59 48.63
CA PHE A 25 26.44 -16.18 48.22
C PHE A 25 26.80 -15.23 49.37
N ASP A 26 27.34 -15.77 50.47
CA ASP A 26 27.83 -14.97 51.58
C ASP A 26 29.19 -14.36 51.20
N LYS A 27 29.30 -13.03 51.26
CA LYS A 27 30.46 -12.26 50.72
C LYS A 27 31.75 -12.42 51.52
N THR A 28 31.75 -13.25 52.56
CA THR A 28 32.94 -13.55 53.37
C THR A 28 33.60 -14.88 53.01
N ASP A 29 33.13 -15.58 51.97
CA ASP A 29 33.76 -16.81 51.48
C ASP A 29 34.95 -16.49 50.53
N PRO A 30 36.20 -16.91 50.85
CA PRO A 30 37.38 -16.66 50.02
C PRO A 30 37.32 -17.32 48.63
N ALA A 31 36.32 -18.17 48.35
CA ALA A 31 36.06 -18.71 47.01
C ALA A 31 35.47 -17.69 46.01
N VAL A 32 35.02 -16.51 46.48
CA VAL A 32 34.43 -15.45 45.62
C VAL A 32 35.49 -14.52 45.01
N GLU A 33 36.74 -14.53 45.50
CA GLU A 33 37.86 -13.75 44.93
C GLU A 33 38.64 -14.49 43.82
N ALA A 34 38.32 -15.75 43.53
CA ALA A 34 38.97 -16.46 42.44
C ALA A 34 38.38 -16.04 41.08
N ALA A 35 39.21 -15.47 40.20
CA ALA A 35 38.81 -15.21 38.82
C ALA A 35 38.32 -16.52 38.16
N PRO A 36 37.17 -16.52 37.49
CA PRO A 36 36.63 -17.74 36.89
C PRO A 36 37.61 -18.27 35.83
N ALA A 37 37.87 -19.58 35.85
CA ALA A 37 38.71 -20.22 34.86
C ALA A 37 38.18 -19.96 33.43
N PRO A 38 39.04 -19.70 32.44
CA PRO A 38 38.61 -19.41 31.08
C PRO A 38 37.83 -20.62 30.52
N THR A 39 36.62 -20.34 30.02
CA THR A 39 35.74 -21.35 29.45
C THR A 39 36.35 -21.93 28.17
N PRO A 40 36.34 -23.26 27.96
CA PRO A 40 36.86 -23.86 26.74
C PRO A 40 36.13 -23.34 25.50
N ALA A 41 36.89 -22.96 24.45
CA ALA A 41 36.41 -22.32 23.22
C ALA A 41 35.64 -23.26 22.26
N GLN A 42 34.67 -24.00 22.77
CA GLN A 42 33.71 -24.74 21.95
C GLN A 42 32.30 -24.55 22.50
N GLU A 43 31.79 -23.32 22.37
CA GLU A 43 30.36 -23.11 22.33
C GLU A 43 29.82 -23.86 21.11
N LYS A 44 29.10 -24.96 21.35
CA LYS A 44 28.12 -25.44 20.38
C LYS A 44 27.17 -24.28 20.15
N GLY A 45 27.27 -23.65 18.98
CA GLY A 45 26.44 -22.51 18.60
C GLY A 45 24.99 -22.77 18.95
N ASN A 46 24.33 -21.74 19.46
CA ASN A 46 22.96 -21.82 19.94
C ASN A 46 22.11 -22.41 18.80
N PRO A 47 21.25 -23.42 19.03
CA PRO A 47 20.40 -23.97 17.97
C PRO A 47 19.43 -22.94 17.36
N PHE A 48 19.35 -21.75 17.98
CA PHE A 48 18.64 -20.57 17.47
C PHE A 48 19.52 -19.59 16.68
N ASP A 49 20.85 -19.72 16.71
CA ASP A 49 21.77 -18.95 15.86
C ASP A 49 21.82 -19.51 14.43
N ARG A 50 21.25 -20.71 14.22
CA ARG A 50 20.94 -21.31 12.91
C ARG A 50 19.50 -21.04 12.46
N ILE A 51 18.89 -19.96 12.95
CA ILE A 51 17.88 -19.28 12.15
C ILE A 51 18.67 -18.45 11.14
N ASP A 52 19.23 -19.17 10.17
CA ASP A 52 19.87 -18.64 8.97
C ASP A 52 19.01 -17.51 8.45
N ALA A 53 19.57 -16.30 8.34
CA ALA A 53 19.40 -15.27 7.29
C ALA A 53 18.07 -15.14 6.48
N ALA A 54 16.97 -15.73 6.95
CA ALA A 54 15.65 -15.83 6.36
C ALA A 54 14.64 -14.97 7.11
N ASP A 55 15.08 -14.39 8.24
CA ASP A 55 14.34 -13.41 9.04
C ASP A 55 14.91 -11.98 8.90
N GLN A 56 15.81 -11.76 7.93
CA GLN A 56 15.72 -10.50 7.18
C GLN A 56 14.32 -10.52 6.59
N LYS A 57 13.38 -9.77 7.18
CA LYS A 57 12.02 -9.55 6.66
C LYS A 57 12.10 -9.61 5.15
N THR A 58 11.67 -10.72 4.57
CA THR A 58 11.68 -10.88 3.12
C THR A 58 11.01 -9.62 2.60
N PRO A 59 11.73 -8.76 1.83
CA PRO A 59 11.11 -7.56 1.33
C PRO A 59 9.91 -8.07 0.54
N PHE A 60 8.76 -7.46 0.77
CA PHE A 60 7.41 -7.91 0.40
C PHE A 60 7.26 -8.09 -1.13
N TYR A 61 8.00 -9.03 -1.71
CA TYR A 61 8.31 -9.27 -3.11
C TYR A 61 8.09 -10.75 -3.42
N ASP A 62 6.91 -11.22 -3.04
CA ASP A 62 6.35 -12.45 -3.58
C ASP A 62 5.13 -12.08 -4.43
N SER A 63 5.28 -11.02 -5.25
CA SER A 63 4.32 -10.75 -6.31
C SER A 63 4.57 -11.75 -7.42
N ILE A 64 3.49 -12.34 -7.95
CA ILE A 64 3.56 -13.18 -9.15
C ILE A 64 4.20 -12.42 -10.32
N ALA A 65 4.14 -11.09 -10.27
CA ALA A 65 4.87 -10.16 -11.11
C ALA A 65 6.39 -10.47 -11.14
N ALA A 66 7.04 -10.66 -9.98
CA ALA A 66 8.44 -11.11 -9.91
C ALA A 66 8.69 -12.48 -10.56
N LYS A 67 7.71 -13.41 -10.48
CA LYS A 67 7.79 -14.74 -11.13
C LYS A 67 7.71 -14.68 -12.66
N PHE A 68 7.12 -13.63 -13.23
CA PHE A 68 7.13 -13.34 -14.66
C PHE A 68 8.27 -12.40 -15.09
N GLY A 69 9.21 -12.07 -14.19
CA GLY A 69 10.24 -11.06 -14.45
C GLY A 69 9.71 -9.62 -14.53
N LEU A 70 8.44 -9.40 -14.20
CA LEU A 70 7.76 -8.12 -14.21
C LEU A 70 7.60 -7.65 -12.77
N GLY A 71 8.67 -7.17 -12.16
CA GLY A 71 8.65 -6.56 -10.85
C GLY A 71 9.63 -5.41 -10.85
N ILE A 72 9.41 -4.45 -9.96
CA ILE A 72 10.42 -3.45 -9.66
C ILE A 72 11.57 -4.21 -8.99
N LEU A 73 12.59 -4.60 -9.76
CA LEU A 73 13.79 -5.30 -9.28
C LEU A 73 14.91 -4.31 -8.95
N ASP A 74 14.71 -3.05 -9.31
CA ASP A 74 15.65 -1.97 -9.08
C ASP A 74 15.38 -1.29 -7.72
N GLU A 75 16.43 -0.73 -7.12
CA GLU A 75 16.34 0.15 -5.94
C GLU A 75 15.93 1.58 -6.34
N GLU A 76 15.25 1.75 -7.48
CA GLU A 76 14.89 3.07 -7.97
C GLU A 76 13.88 3.77 -7.03
N ASN A 77 13.79 5.10 -7.17
CA ASN A 77 12.91 5.90 -6.35
C ASN A 77 11.44 5.67 -6.74
N PHE A 78 10.65 5.08 -5.84
CA PHE A 78 9.20 4.96 -5.97
C PHE A 78 8.50 5.82 -4.93
N ASN A 79 7.43 6.48 -5.36
CA ASN A 79 6.42 6.95 -4.44
C ASN A 79 5.54 5.76 -4.05
N GLU A 80 5.62 5.35 -2.78
CA GLU A 80 4.86 4.23 -2.26
C GLU A 80 3.62 4.66 -1.46
N TYR A 81 2.50 4.02 -1.78
CA TYR A 81 1.20 4.28 -1.18
C TYR A 81 0.56 3.01 -0.62
N ILE A 82 -0.06 3.13 0.54
CA ILE A 82 -1.02 2.15 1.04
C ILE A 82 -2.42 2.56 0.61
N VAL A 83 -3.12 1.63 -0.02
CA VAL A 83 -4.51 1.80 -0.41
C VAL A 83 -5.41 1.19 0.67
N TYR A 84 -6.35 1.98 1.16
CA TYR A 84 -7.38 1.58 2.12
C TYR A 84 -8.76 1.63 1.47
N ASN A 85 -9.63 0.71 1.91
CA ASN A 85 -11.06 0.87 1.66
C ASN A 85 -11.58 2.05 2.48
N ALA A 86 -12.36 2.92 1.84
CA ALA A 86 -13.13 3.95 2.51
C ALA A 86 -14.63 3.57 2.49
N PHE A 87 -15.52 4.55 2.39
CA PHE A 87 -16.96 4.30 2.35
C PHE A 87 -17.39 3.59 1.06
N VAL A 88 -18.12 2.49 1.18
CA VAL A 88 -18.68 1.68 0.07
C VAL A 88 -17.57 1.21 -0.90
N THR A 89 -17.39 1.88 -2.04
CA THR A 89 -16.41 1.55 -3.08
C THR A 89 -15.21 2.50 -3.09
N ASN A 90 -15.27 3.58 -2.33
CA ASN A 90 -14.28 4.64 -2.35
C ASN A 90 -12.95 4.15 -1.76
N LEU A 91 -11.88 4.83 -2.14
CA LEU A 91 -10.51 4.49 -1.72
C LEU A 91 -9.84 5.67 -1.05
N ARG A 92 -8.98 5.36 -0.08
CA ARG A 92 -8.00 6.31 0.46
C ARG A 92 -6.60 5.82 0.13
N ILE A 93 -5.75 6.73 -0.33
CA ILE A 93 -4.40 6.45 -0.77
C ILE A 93 -3.49 7.29 0.13
N CYS A 94 -2.77 6.61 1.02
CA CYS A 94 -1.90 7.27 1.99
C CYS A 94 -0.44 6.93 1.67
N PRO A 95 0.49 7.88 1.70
CA PRO A 95 1.90 7.60 1.51
C PRO A 95 2.41 6.72 2.65
N ILE A 96 3.39 5.85 2.36
CA ILE A 96 4.04 5.03 3.40
C ILE A 96 4.91 5.90 4.31
N HIS A 97 5.66 6.83 3.72
CA HIS A 97 6.55 7.72 4.44
C HIS A 97 5.78 8.94 4.94
N LEU A 98 5.40 8.90 6.21
CA LEU A 98 4.74 10.00 6.91
C LEU A 98 5.63 11.26 6.85
N GLY A 99 5.11 12.35 6.28
CA GLY A 99 5.74 13.67 6.31
C GLY A 99 5.94 14.36 4.96
N ASN A 100 6.12 13.62 3.86
CA ASN A 100 6.45 14.20 2.55
C ASN A 100 5.53 13.77 1.39
N GLY A 101 4.65 12.78 1.59
CA GLY A 101 3.75 12.30 0.55
C GLY A 101 2.38 12.97 0.59
N LYS A 102 1.76 13.10 -0.58
CA LYS A 102 0.38 13.60 -0.70
C LYS A 102 -0.61 12.48 -0.39
N GLU A 103 -1.68 12.81 0.31
CA GLU A 103 -2.81 11.92 0.49
C GLU A 103 -3.85 12.15 -0.60
N TYR A 104 -4.48 11.08 -1.03
CA TYR A 104 -5.53 11.14 -2.03
C TYR A 104 -6.76 10.35 -1.63
N TYR A 105 -7.91 10.82 -2.11
CA TYR A 105 -9.18 10.15 -1.98
C TYR A 105 -9.79 9.89 -3.34
N VAL A 106 -10.28 8.68 -3.56
CA VAL A 106 -10.99 8.32 -4.79
C VAL A 106 -12.45 8.10 -4.44
N GLU A 107 -13.28 8.95 -5.00
CA GLU A 107 -14.72 8.83 -4.95
C GLU A 107 -15.21 8.03 -6.17
N HIS A 108 -15.68 6.81 -5.96
CA HIS A 108 -16.30 6.00 -7.01
C HIS A 108 -17.81 6.23 -7.01
N ARG A 109 -18.33 6.74 -8.12
CA ARG A 109 -19.78 6.89 -8.32
C ARG A 109 -20.26 5.81 -9.27
N SER A 110 -21.18 5.00 -8.79
CA SER A 110 -21.77 3.91 -9.57
C SER A 110 -23.18 4.29 -10.03
N PHE A 111 -23.53 3.91 -11.26
CA PHE A 111 -24.90 3.89 -11.78
C PHE A 111 -25.65 5.24 -11.90
N LEU A 112 -24.95 6.38 -11.88
CA LEU A 112 -25.55 7.68 -12.17
C LEU A 112 -25.32 8.07 -13.64
N PRO A 113 -26.37 8.34 -14.44
CA PRO A 113 -26.22 8.85 -15.79
C PRO A 113 -25.50 10.21 -15.79
N ASN A 114 -24.65 10.45 -16.79
CA ASN A 114 -23.89 11.70 -16.98
C ASN A 114 -23.01 12.14 -15.80
N THR A 115 -22.66 11.23 -14.89
CA THR A 115 -21.79 11.50 -13.74
C THR A 115 -20.45 10.80 -13.93
N PRO A 116 -19.30 11.42 -13.55
CA PRO A 116 -18.02 10.72 -13.54
C PRO A 116 -18.09 9.43 -12.73
N GLY A 117 -17.52 8.36 -13.26
CA GLY A 117 -17.46 7.06 -12.57
C GLY A 117 -16.41 7.04 -11.46
N ALA A 118 -15.41 7.90 -11.52
CA ALA A 118 -14.45 8.13 -10.46
C ALA A 118 -14.03 9.61 -10.41
N ILE A 119 -13.76 10.13 -9.21
CA ILE A 119 -13.16 11.46 -9.00
C ILE A 119 -11.96 11.29 -8.07
N LEU A 120 -10.80 11.78 -8.50
CA LEU A 120 -9.61 11.87 -7.66
C LEU A 120 -9.65 13.20 -6.91
N ARG A 121 -9.44 13.15 -5.60
CA ARG A 121 -9.46 14.30 -4.71
C ARG A 121 -8.19 14.36 -3.88
N GLU A 122 -7.79 15.57 -3.52
CA GLU A 122 -6.75 15.83 -2.54
C GLU A 122 -7.21 15.42 -1.14
N GLY A 123 -6.30 14.89 -0.31
CA GLY A 123 -6.57 14.58 1.09
C GLY A 123 -7.23 13.22 1.31
N VAL A 124 -7.84 13.03 2.49
CA VAL A 124 -8.27 11.72 3.01
C VAL A 124 -9.75 11.40 2.83
N ASP A 125 -10.52 12.35 2.30
CA ASP A 125 -11.97 12.26 2.17
C ASP A 125 -12.52 13.08 0.98
N LYS A 126 -13.85 13.14 0.87
CA LYS A 126 -14.58 13.77 -0.23
C LYS A 126 -14.60 15.30 -0.20
N SER A 127 -14.13 15.94 0.88
CA SER A 127 -14.14 17.40 1.01
C SER A 127 -13.00 18.08 0.24
N GLY A 128 -11.97 17.31 -0.12
CA GLY A 128 -10.83 17.82 -0.86
C GLY A 128 -11.15 18.22 -2.29
N LYS A 129 -10.31 19.12 -2.81
CA LYS A 129 -10.38 19.63 -4.17
C LYS A 129 -10.29 18.49 -5.18
N SER A 130 -11.08 18.55 -6.24
CA SER A 130 -10.94 17.63 -7.37
C SER A 130 -9.62 17.86 -8.09
N LEU A 131 -8.89 16.77 -8.31
CA LEU A 131 -7.62 16.73 -9.05
C LEU A 131 -7.78 16.07 -10.41
N GLY A 132 -8.91 15.41 -10.65
CA GLY A 132 -9.22 14.78 -11.92
C GLY A 132 -10.47 13.92 -11.80
N ALA A 133 -10.98 13.49 -12.95
CA ALA A 133 -12.19 12.70 -13.04
C ALA A 133 -12.11 11.68 -14.18
N ALA A 134 -12.84 10.58 -14.03
CA ALA A 134 -12.98 9.57 -15.06
C ALA A 134 -14.45 9.41 -15.43
N HIS A 135 -14.79 9.57 -16.70
CA HIS A 135 -16.10 9.19 -17.23
C HIS A 135 -16.06 7.71 -17.60
N LEU A 136 -16.77 6.91 -16.81
CA LEU A 136 -16.92 5.48 -17.01
C LEU A 136 -18.42 5.23 -17.25
N PRO A 137 -18.97 5.46 -18.45
CA PRO A 137 -20.37 5.18 -18.71
C PRO A 137 -20.61 3.67 -18.80
N LEU A 138 -21.87 3.23 -18.70
CA LEU A 138 -22.23 1.82 -18.96
C LEU A 138 -22.10 1.48 -20.45
N THR A 139 -22.41 2.45 -21.31
CA THR A 139 -22.31 2.38 -22.77
C THR A 139 -21.48 3.54 -23.29
N GLY A 140 -20.65 3.31 -24.31
CA GLY A 140 -19.78 4.33 -24.88
C GLY A 140 -18.32 4.19 -24.48
N ARG A 141 -17.54 5.26 -24.68
CA ARG A 141 -16.09 5.26 -24.46
C ARG A 141 -15.76 5.76 -23.07
N ASN A 142 -14.78 5.14 -22.43
CA ASN A 142 -14.24 5.67 -21.18
C ASN A 142 -13.27 6.82 -21.48
N SER A 143 -13.25 7.80 -20.60
CA SER A 143 -12.24 8.86 -20.63
C SER A 143 -11.78 9.19 -19.21
N ILE A 144 -10.55 9.67 -19.12
CA ILE A 144 -9.93 10.15 -17.90
C ILE A 144 -9.35 11.54 -18.15
N GLY A 145 -9.35 12.41 -17.14
CA GLY A 145 -8.76 13.73 -17.27
C GLY A 145 -8.29 14.27 -15.93
N VAL A 146 -7.12 14.92 -15.95
CA VAL A 146 -6.56 15.63 -14.80
C VAL A 146 -7.01 17.09 -14.85
N GLY A 147 -7.35 17.64 -13.69
CA GLY A 147 -7.87 19.00 -13.57
C GLY A 147 -8.97 19.12 -12.52
N ASP A 148 -9.34 20.36 -12.23
CA ASP A 148 -10.40 20.66 -11.26
C ASP A 148 -11.79 20.47 -11.88
N PHE A 149 -12.29 19.23 -11.79
CA PHE A 149 -13.58 18.87 -12.38
C PHE A 149 -14.77 19.60 -11.71
N ASP A 150 -14.69 19.87 -10.42
CA ASP A 150 -15.82 20.43 -9.67
C ASP A 150 -15.98 21.95 -9.94
N SER A 151 -14.87 22.68 -10.04
CA SER A 151 -14.90 24.15 -10.20
C SER A 151 -14.67 24.63 -11.63
N ARG A 152 -13.87 23.89 -12.42
CA ARG A 152 -13.46 24.27 -13.78
C ARG A 152 -13.46 23.06 -14.72
N PRO A 153 -14.62 22.42 -14.94
CA PRO A 153 -14.72 21.20 -15.76
C PRO A 153 -14.24 21.38 -17.20
N GLN A 154 -14.30 22.61 -17.74
CA GLN A 154 -13.80 22.95 -19.08
C GLN A 154 -12.27 22.94 -19.20
N ASP A 155 -11.54 23.05 -18.08
CA ASP A 155 -10.07 23.02 -18.06
C ASP A 155 -9.54 21.58 -17.99
N VAL A 156 -10.42 20.59 -17.82
CA VAL A 156 -10.05 19.17 -17.77
C VAL A 156 -9.76 18.68 -19.18
N VAL A 157 -8.49 18.30 -19.41
CA VAL A 157 -8.07 17.67 -20.67
C VAL A 157 -8.49 16.20 -20.63
N TRP A 158 -9.48 15.84 -21.44
CA TRP A 158 -10.02 14.49 -21.50
C TRP A 158 -9.21 13.61 -22.45
N GLU A 159 -8.72 12.51 -21.91
CA GLU A 159 -7.92 11.50 -22.60
C GLU A 159 -8.70 10.20 -22.73
N ARG A 160 -8.49 9.48 -23.83
CA ARG A 160 -9.18 8.21 -24.11
C ARG A 160 -8.68 7.13 -23.16
N MET A 161 -9.60 6.34 -22.62
CA MET A 161 -9.29 5.11 -21.90
C MET A 161 -10.05 3.94 -22.53
N GLY A 162 -9.35 2.84 -22.83
CA GLY A 162 -9.90 1.71 -23.58
C GLY A 162 -9.42 0.36 -23.07
N ASN A 163 -10.00 -0.72 -23.60
CA ASN A 163 -9.43 -2.05 -23.52
C ASN A 163 -8.64 -2.30 -24.81
N ALA A 164 -7.36 -2.65 -24.70
CA ALA A 164 -6.44 -2.79 -25.82
C ALA A 164 -6.30 -4.22 -26.38
N GLY A 165 -7.25 -5.13 -26.15
CA GLY A 165 -7.09 -6.51 -26.62
C GLY A 165 -8.37 -7.27 -26.99
N PHE A 166 -8.21 -8.21 -27.94
CA PHE A 166 -9.19 -9.20 -28.38
C PHE A 166 -9.53 -10.24 -27.29
N TRP A 167 -8.68 -10.40 -26.26
CA TRP A 167 -8.89 -11.31 -25.14
C TRP A 167 -9.08 -10.56 -23.79
N THR A 168 -10.29 -10.72 -23.24
CA THR A 168 -10.72 -10.66 -21.83
C THR A 168 -9.99 -9.73 -20.84
N HIS A 169 -10.24 -8.40 -20.91
CA HIS A 169 -10.09 -7.49 -19.75
C HIS A 169 -8.72 -7.46 -19.03
N MET A 170 -7.67 -7.97 -19.67
CA MET A 170 -6.33 -8.08 -19.09
C MET A 170 -5.47 -6.84 -19.33
N ARG A 171 -5.79 -6.03 -20.34
CA ARG A 171 -5.02 -4.84 -20.73
C ARG A 171 -5.93 -3.63 -20.89
N TYR A 172 -5.62 -2.55 -20.18
CA TYR A 172 -6.31 -1.26 -20.32
C TYR A 172 -5.33 -0.23 -20.85
N GLU A 173 -5.75 0.48 -21.87
CA GLU A 173 -4.97 1.49 -22.54
C GLU A 173 -5.46 2.88 -22.16
N PHE A 174 -4.53 3.81 -22.01
CA PHE A 174 -4.82 5.23 -22.04
C PHE A 174 -3.68 5.98 -22.71
N GLU A 175 -3.98 7.18 -23.20
CA GLU A 175 -3.00 8.08 -23.79
C GLU A 175 -2.75 9.24 -22.84
N HIS A 176 -1.50 9.64 -22.64
CA HIS A 176 -1.15 10.81 -21.84
C HIS A 176 -0.05 11.61 -22.53
N GLU A 177 -0.13 12.93 -22.41
CA GLU A 177 0.94 13.80 -22.89
C GLU A 177 2.08 13.86 -21.87
N VAL A 178 3.28 13.52 -22.31
CA VAL A 178 4.50 13.57 -21.50
C VAL A 178 5.50 14.46 -22.23
N ASN A 179 5.89 15.56 -21.60
CA ASN A 179 6.86 16.51 -22.15
C ASN A 179 6.52 16.96 -23.59
N GLY A 180 5.23 17.22 -23.85
CA GLY A 180 4.71 17.63 -25.16
C GLY A 180 4.54 16.49 -26.18
N VAL A 181 4.82 15.25 -25.80
CA VAL A 181 4.69 14.06 -26.67
C VAL A 181 3.56 13.17 -26.17
N ARG A 182 2.58 12.90 -27.03
CA ARG A 182 1.50 11.96 -26.74
C ARG A 182 2.05 10.54 -26.71
N LYS A 183 1.94 9.86 -25.57
CA LYS A 183 2.37 8.48 -25.35
C LYS A 183 1.18 7.61 -24.99
N THR A 184 1.30 6.31 -25.28
CA THR A 184 0.30 5.30 -24.92
C THR A 184 0.82 4.45 -23.77
N PHE A 185 -0.05 4.17 -22.82
CA PHE A 185 0.28 3.41 -21.62
C PHE A 185 -0.71 2.28 -21.40
N HIS A 186 -0.22 1.20 -20.79
CA HIS A 186 -1.00 -0.01 -20.57
C HIS A 186 -0.96 -0.45 -19.11
N TRP A 187 -2.14 -0.50 -18.49
CA TRP A 187 -2.35 -1.28 -17.27
C TRP A 187 -2.58 -2.74 -17.65
N ILE A 188 -1.65 -3.60 -17.25
CA ILE A 188 -1.68 -5.04 -17.51
C ILE A 188 -2.00 -5.76 -16.20
N ARG A 189 -3.01 -6.62 -16.23
CA ARG A 189 -3.36 -7.50 -15.11
C ARG A 189 -2.42 -8.70 -15.08
N THR A 190 -1.66 -8.82 -14.00
CA THR A 190 -0.65 -9.89 -13.81
C THR A 190 -1.19 -11.06 -12.99
N ARG A 191 -2.29 -10.85 -12.24
CA ARG A 191 -2.96 -11.91 -11.47
C ARG A 191 -4.48 -11.85 -11.60
N ASN A 192 -5.09 -12.99 -11.96
CA ASN A 192 -6.53 -13.19 -11.85
C ASN A 192 -6.84 -13.88 -10.51
N ASN A 193 -7.19 -13.11 -9.48
CA ASN A 193 -7.84 -13.68 -8.31
C ASN A 193 -9.31 -13.98 -8.66
N VAL A 194 -9.68 -15.26 -8.67
CA VAL A 194 -11.05 -15.71 -8.97
C VAL A 194 -12.05 -15.27 -7.89
N LEU A 195 -11.57 -15.16 -6.65
CA LEU A 195 -12.37 -14.79 -5.47
C LEU A 195 -12.32 -13.30 -5.14
N ASP A 196 -11.40 -12.54 -5.74
CA ASP A 196 -11.20 -11.13 -5.45
C ASP A 196 -11.63 -10.26 -6.64
N ASP A 197 -12.21 -9.10 -6.36
CA ASP A 197 -12.59 -8.13 -7.41
C ASP A 197 -11.35 -7.42 -8.00
N GLN A 198 -10.16 -7.79 -7.53
CA GLN A 198 -8.89 -7.14 -7.82
C GLN A 198 -7.81 -8.13 -8.27
N GLY A 199 -7.24 -7.82 -9.42
CA GLY A 199 -5.94 -8.37 -9.80
C GLY A 199 -4.81 -7.44 -9.40
N ASP A 200 -3.62 -8.02 -9.32
CA ASP A 200 -2.39 -7.24 -9.36
C ASP A 200 -2.27 -6.61 -10.76
N LEU A 201 -1.75 -5.39 -10.80
CA LEU A 201 -1.65 -4.58 -12.01
C LEU A 201 -0.23 -4.02 -12.14
N VAL A 202 0.28 -3.96 -13.35
CA VAL A 202 1.49 -3.21 -13.70
C VAL A 202 1.17 -2.20 -14.78
N LEU A 203 1.83 -1.04 -14.75
CA LEU A 203 1.74 -0.01 -15.76
C LEU A 203 3.03 0.02 -16.57
N VAL A 204 2.91 0.02 -17.89
CA VAL A 204 4.03 0.13 -18.83
C VAL A 204 3.72 1.15 -19.93
N GLU A 205 4.76 1.69 -20.55
CA GLU A 205 4.65 2.46 -21.80
C GLU A 205 4.59 1.48 -22.99
N ASP A 206 3.78 1.80 -23.99
CA ASP A 206 3.70 1.02 -25.23
C ASP A 206 5.06 0.97 -25.95
N GLY A 207 5.53 -0.24 -26.29
CA GLY A 207 6.85 -0.44 -26.90
C GLY A 207 8.03 -0.35 -25.92
N ARG A 208 7.78 -0.21 -24.61
CA ARG A 208 8.76 -0.27 -23.51
C ARG A 208 8.23 -1.07 -22.34
N GLU A 209 7.77 -2.28 -22.62
CA GLU A 209 7.16 -3.18 -21.64
C GLU A 209 8.14 -3.71 -20.58
N ASP A 210 9.44 -3.57 -20.82
CA ASP A 210 10.52 -3.87 -19.89
C ASP A 210 10.60 -2.88 -18.72
N LEU A 211 10.09 -1.65 -18.89
CA LEU A 211 10.09 -0.63 -17.85
C LEU A 211 8.72 -0.54 -17.15
N ILE A 212 8.66 -1.07 -15.93
CA ILE A 212 7.48 -0.91 -15.07
C ILE A 212 7.43 0.52 -14.50
N LEU A 213 6.39 1.27 -14.85
CA LEU A 213 6.17 2.64 -14.41
C LEU A 213 5.35 2.75 -13.12
N ALA A 214 4.48 1.78 -12.88
CA ALA A 214 3.74 1.67 -11.63
C ALA A 214 3.31 0.21 -11.38
N GLU A 215 3.11 -0.14 -10.12
CA GLU A 215 2.64 -1.47 -9.71
C GLU A 215 1.58 -1.33 -8.61
N TYR A 216 0.48 -2.07 -8.77
CA TYR A 216 -0.51 -2.28 -7.73
C TYR A 216 -0.55 -3.75 -7.32
N VAL A 217 -0.41 -4.00 -6.02
CA VAL A 217 -0.53 -5.33 -5.42
C VAL A 217 -1.70 -5.35 -4.43
N GLY A 218 -2.70 -6.16 -4.74
CA GLY A 218 -3.89 -6.34 -3.89
C GLY A 218 -3.60 -7.24 -2.69
N LYS A 219 -4.24 -6.99 -1.55
CA LYS A 219 -4.03 -7.77 -0.32
C LYS A 219 -4.91 -9.03 -0.19
N GLY A 220 -5.75 -9.34 -1.17
CA GLY A 220 -6.71 -10.44 -1.07
C GLY A 220 -7.79 -10.22 0.00
N LEU A 221 -8.68 -11.21 0.20
CA LEU A 221 -9.84 -11.13 1.09
C LEU A 221 -9.52 -10.89 2.59
N MET A 222 -8.26 -11.03 3.02
CA MET A 222 -7.94 -11.23 4.43
C MET A 222 -7.84 -9.94 5.27
N LYS A 223 -7.94 -8.72 4.70
CA LYS A 223 -7.89 -7.46 5.49
C LYS A 223 -8.87 -6.40 4.95
N TRP A 224 -10.06 -6.32 5.55
CA TRP A 224 -11.15 -5.46 5.08
C TRP A 224 -10.83 -3.95 5.06
N LYS A 225 -9.85 -3.51 5.86
CA LYS A 225 -9.43 -2.10 5.92
C LYS A 225 -8.34 -1.72 4.91
N LYS A 226 -7.29 -2.53 4.77
CA LYS A 226 -6.17 -2.29 3.85
C LYS A 226 -6.39 -3.08 2.57
N ARG A 227 -6.53 -2.38 1.46
CA ARG A 227 -6.87 -2.95 0.16
C ARG A 227 -5.64 -3.43 -0.61
N GLY A 228 -4.54 -2.69 -0.56
CA GLY A 228 -3.34 -3.02 -1.32
C GLY A 228 -2.21 -2.04 -1.10
N ARG A 229 -1.21 -2.12 -1.99
CA ARG A 229 -0.11 -1.16 -2.09
C ARG A 229 0.05 -0.76 -3.54
N LEU A 230 0.25 0.52 -3.76
CA LEU A 230 0.54 1.11 -5.06
C LEU A 230 1.93 1.72 -5.01
N ARG A 231 2.72 1.50 -6.05
CA ARG A 231 4.06 2.07 -6.22
C ARG A 231 4.10 2.77 -7.56
N ILE A 232 4.56 4.02 -7.58
CA ILE A 232 4.65 4.83 -8.80
C ILE A 232 6.11 5.23 -8.95
N ARG A 233 6.72 4.92 -10.10
CA ARG A 233 8.11 5.25 -10.38
C ARG A 233 8.26 6.77 -10.41
N VAL A 234 9.26 7.29 -9.72
CA VAL A 234 9.63 8.71 -9.77
C VAL A 234 10.37 8.94 -11.08
N ILE A 235 9.70 9.58 -12.02
CA ILE A 235 10.22 9.89 -13.35
C ILE A 235 9.78 11.30 -13.74
N ASP A 236 10.58 11.98 -14.56
CA ASP A 236 10.29 13.33 -15.03
C ASP A 236 9.31 13.34 -16.21
N PHE A 237 8.06 12.97 -15.91
CA PHE A 237 6.94 12.96 -16.86
C PHE A 237 5.97 14.14 -16.63
N GLY A 238 6.40 15.15 -15.85
CA GLY A 238 5.60 16.31 -15.49
C GLY A 238 4.71 16.11 -14.25
N GLU A 239 4.12 17.22 -13.79
CA GLU A 239 3.39 17.28 -12.53
C GLU A 239 2.08 16.48 -12.52
N SER A 240 1.47 16.27 -13.69
CA SER A 240 0.23 15.50 -13.84
C SER A 240 0.44 13.99 -13.81
N TRP A 241 1.68 13.51 -13.93
CA TRP A 241 1.99 12.10 -14.10
C TRP A 241 1.43 11.24 -12.95
N GLU A 242 1.68 11.65 -11.72
CA GLU A 242 1.19 10.93 -10.55
C GLU A 242 -0.35 10.86 -10.54
N LEU A 243 -1.01 11.98 -10.87
CA LEU A 243 -2.47 12.10 -10.85
C LEU A 243 -3.10 11.22 -11.93
N ILE A 244 -2.54 11.19 -13.15
CA ILE A 244 -3.07 10.37 -14.24
C ILE A 244 -2.86 8.87 -13.94
N VAL A 245 -1.74 8.49 -13.32
CA VAL A 245 -1.49 7.11 -12.88
C VAL A 245 -2.52 6.68 -11.82
N LEU A 246 -2.74 7.52 -10.80
CA LEU A 246 -3.73 7.25 -9.75
C LEU A 246 -5.15 7.14 -10.32
N LEU A 247 -5.53 8.06 -11.20
CA LEU A 247 -6.87 8.11 -11.78
C LEU A 247 -7.14 6.95 -12.76
N SER A 248 -6.17 6.63 -13.63
CA SER A 248 -6.27 5.49 -14.56
C SER A 248 -6.33 4.16 -13.80
N TRP A 249 -5.49 3.97 -12.79
CA TRP A 249 -5.53 2.80 -11.90
C TRP A 249 -6.90 2.65 -11.21
N ALA A 250 -7.39 3.73 -10.59
CA ALA A 250 -8.68 3.75 -9.91
C ALA A 250 -9.84 3.42 -10.87
N SER A 251 -9.72 3.83 -12.12
CA SER A 251 -10.68 3.53 -13.19
C SER A 251 -10.67 2.06 -13.57
N VAL A 252 -9.48 1.43 -13.70
CA VAL A 252 -9.34 -0.02 -13.94
C VAL A 252 -9.98 -0.84 -12.81
N ILE A 253 -9.78 -0.42 -11.56
CA ILE A 253 -10.42 -1.06 -10.40
C ILE A 253 -11.94 -0.99 -10.53
N GLU A 254 -12.50 0.19 -10.78
CA GLU A 254 -13.96 0.35 -10.85
C GLU A 254 -14.58 -0.40 -12.02
N LEU A 255 -13.94 -0.40 -13.20
CA LEU A 255 -14.35 -1.22 -14.33
C LEU A 255 -14.36 -2.72 -13.97
N SER A 256 -13.38 -3.18 -13.17
CA SER A 256 -13.34 -4.55 -12.66
C SER A 256 -14.49 -4.87 -11.70
N ARG A 257 -14.79 -3.96 -10.77
CA ARG A 257 -15.91 -4.12 -9.85
C ARG A 257 -17.26 -4.13 -10.56
N ARG A 258 -17.46 -3.26 -11.55
CA ARG A 258 -18.69 -3.23 -12.36
C ARG A 258 -18.95 -4.55 -13.04
N ARG A 259 -17.91 -5.15 -13.65
CA ARG A 259 -18.03 -6.49 -14.24
C ARG A 259 -18.32 -7.56 -13.20
N ALA A 260 -17.68 -7.51 -12.03
CA ALA A 260 -17.96 -8.46 -10.95
C ALA A 260 -19.41 -8.35 -10.46
N ARG A 261 -19.94 -7.13 -10.31
CA ARG A 261 -21.35 -6.89 -9.98
C ARG A 261 -22.27 -7.48 -11.05
N LEU A 262 -22.03 -7.18 -12.33
CA LEU A 262 -22.83 -7.72 -13.45
C LEU A 262 -22.83 -9.26 -13.49
N ARG A 263 -21.70 -9.91 -13.20
CA ARG A 263 -21.63 -11.38 -13.13
C ARG A 263 -22.45 -11.96 -11.98
N ARG A 264 -22.47 -11.30 -10.81
CA ARG A 264 -23.26 -11.74 -9.64
C ARG A 264 -24.78 -11.64 -9.88
N PHE A 265 -25.22 -10.71 -10.73
CA PHE A 265 -26.63 -10.55 -11.10
C PHE A 265 -27.02 -11.35 -12.37
N SER A 266 -26.10 -12.14 -12.95
CA SER A 266 -26.41 -12.99 -14.10
C SER A 266 -27.21 -14.22 -13.67
N PRO A 267 -28.39 -14.50 -14.26
CA PRO A 267 -29.25 -15.64 -13.89
C PRO A 267 -28.57 -17.01 -13.98
N THR A 268 -27.47 -17.12 -14.73
CA THR A 268 -26.70 -18.36 -14.92
C THR A 268 -25.95 -18.84 -13.68
N HIS A 269 -25.86 -18.06 -12.59
CA HIS A 269 -25.27 -18.51 -11.32
C HIS A 269 -26.27 -19.18 -10.35
N LEU A 270 -27.56 -19.19 -10.67
CA LEU A 270 -28.61 -19.81 -9.83
C LEU A 270 -28.95 -21.26 -10.21
N ILE A 271 -28.30 -21.83 -11.23
CA ILE A 271 -28.58 -23.21 -11.73
C ILE A 271 -27.34 -24.10 -11.56
N GLY A 272 -26.60 -23.94 -10.45
CA GLY A 272 -25.38 -24.70 -10.20
C GLY A 272 -25.07 -24.87 -8.72
N ILE A 273 -26.05 -25.37 -7.96
CA ILE A 273 -25.86 -26.09 -6.70
C ILE A 273 -26.66 -27.38 -6.80
#